data_AF-A0A126QM56-F1
#
_entry.id   AF-A0A126QM56-F1
#
_cell.length_a   1.000
_cell.length_b   1.000
_cell.length_c   1.000
_cell.angle_alpha   90.00
_cell.angle_beta   90.00
_cell.angle_gamma   90.00
#
_symmetry.space_group_name_H-M   'P 1'
#
loop_
_entity.id
_entity.type
_entity.pdbx_description
1 polymer ?
#
loop_
_entity_poly.entity_id
_entity_poly.type
_entity_poly.pdbx_seq_one_letter_code
_entity_poly.pdbx_strand_id
1 'polypeptide(L)'
;MTRSTSNENSSPGAEIELAGVTRTFGGTPAVSDLTVRFHPGELCCLLGPSGCGKSTTLRLIAGLEQPDSGTIRIRGRDVRALPPRERNLGFVFQNYALFPHMDVLDNVAYGLRSRRNMGEAAIRAAALDGLAMVRLQGYGERRVHELSGGEQQRVALARALVTGPDALLLDEPFSNLDARLREAMRGELAELRRRLGITTIFVTHDKEEAFALADRIVLMRDARLEQVGSPEDLYARPATPFAAAFLGSANRIPRAVWPDGEWSAPPAVVDGQVVVRPERVLPERAPGGPFTVVEAQFMGPYVRYVLHREDAPGFPDVEAHCPAFGPRFAPGERVAVRLLLDSTA
;
A
#
# COMPACT_ATOMS: atom_id res chain seq x y z
N MET A 1 -47.72 -12.29 14.67
CA MET A 1 -47.19 -11.33 13.68
C MET A 1 -45.69 -11.43 13.68
N THR A 2 -45.19 -12.09 12.65
CA THR A 2 -43.83 -12.59 12.46
C THR A 2 -42.87 -11.43 12.20
N ARG A 3 -41.93 -11.18 13.12
CA ARG A 3 -40.75 -10.37 12.81
C ARG A 3 -39.83 -11.22 11.95
N SER A 4 -39.86 -10.97 10.65
CA SER A 4 -38.86 -11.43 9.69
C SER A 4 -37.52 -10.79 10.05
N THR A 5 -36.66 -11.52 10.77
CA THR A 5 -35.24 -11.22 10.85
C THR A 5 -34.61 -11.61 9.52
N SER A 6 -34.49 -10.65 8.62
CA SER A 6 -33.63 -10.75 7.45
C SER A 6 -32.20 -10.95 7.93
N ASN A 7 -31.71 -12.17 7.76
CA ASN A 7 -30.32 -12.53 7.92
C ASN A 7 -29.57 -11.93 6.73
N GLU A 8 -29.19 -10.65 6.83
CA GLU A 8 -28.23 -10.06 5.91
C GLU A 8 -26.87 -10.67 6.21
N ASN A 9 -26.36 -11.47 5.27
CA ASN A 9 -25.01 -11.98 5.27
C ASN A 9 -24.03 -10.81 5.49
N SER A 10 -23.55 -10.67 6.72
CA SER A 10 -22.57 -9.67 7.11
C SER A 10 -21.27 -9.95 6.36
N SER A 11 -20.86 -9.04 5.48
CA SER A 11 -19.48 -8.97 5.07
C SER A 11 -18.62 -8.83 6.34
N PRO A 12 -17.58 -9.66 6.55
CA PRO A 12 -16.75 -9.57 7.76
C PRO A 12 -15.96 -8.25 7.88
N GLY A 13 -15.96 -7.41 6.85
CA GLY A 13 -15.39 -6.07 6.88
C GLY A 13 -16.44 -4.95 6.97
N ALA A 14 -16.05 -3.83 7.58
CA ALA A 14 -16.81 -2.59 7.58
C ALA A 14 -16.42 -1.65 6.44
N GLU A 15 -17.41 -0.93 5.91
CA GLU A 15 -17.15 0.26 5.08
C GLU A 15 -16.66 1.42 5.96
N ILE A 16 -15.66 2.14 5.50
CA ILE A 16 -15.15 3.36 6.14
C ILE A 16 -15.19 4.49 5.11
N GLU A 17 -15.79 5.62 5.46
CA GLU A 17 -15.91 6.78 4.58
C GLU A 17 -15.29 8.01 5.21
N LEU A 18 -14.49 8.73 4.44
CA LEU A 18 -14.04 10.08 4.73
C LEU A 18 -14.68 11.00 3.71
N ALA A 19 -15.34 12.07 4.16
CA ALA A 19 -15.95 13.08 3.32
C ALA A 19 -15.44 14.47 3.72
N GLY A 20 -14.61 15.06 2.85
CA GLY A 20 -14.02 16.39 3.05
C GLY A 20 -13.18 16.53 4.33
N VAL A 21 -12.52 15.46 4.76
CA VAL A 21 -11.81 15.44 6.04
C VAL A 21 -10.57 16.33 5.97
N THR A 22 -10.45 17.26 6.91
CA THR A 22 -9.31 18.16 7.02
C THR A 22 -8.74 18.15 8.42
N ARG A 23 -7.41 18.18 8.53
CA ARG A 23 -6.68 18.34 9.78
C ARG A 23 -5.41 19.18 9.57
N THR A 24 -5.26 20.20 10.39
CA THR A 24 -4.14 21.13 10.43
C THR A 24 -3.44 21.07 11.79
N PHE A 25 -2.12 21.28 11.81
CA PHE A 25 -1.31 21.42 13.02
C PHE A 25 -0.53 22.72 12.95
N GLY A 26 -0.77 23.64 13.89
CA GLY A 26 -0.07 24.92 13.92
C GLY A 26 -0.23 25.75 12.63
N GLY A 27 -1.35 25.59 11.92
CA GLY A 27 -1.60 26.24 10.62
C GLY A 27 -1.12 25.46 9.39
N THR A 28 -0.35 24.39 9.57
CA THR A 28 0.11 23.54 8.45
C THR A 28 -0.88 22.39 8.22
N PRO A 29 -1.42 22.21 6.99
CA PRO A 29 -2.31 21.09 6.69
C PRO A 29 -1.55 19.77 6.69
N ALA A 30 -2.03 18.80 7.48
CA ALA A 30 -1.57 17.42 7.45
C ALA A 30 -2.51 16.53 6.63
N VAL A 31 -3.80 16.83 6.61
CA VAL A 31 -4.81 16.26 5.71
C VAL A 31 -5.68 17.41 5.22
N SER A 32 -5.94 17.50 3.91
CA SER A 32 -6.69 18.60 3.31
C SER A 32 -7.75 18.07 2.34
N ASP A 33 -9.02 18.24 2.71
CA ASP A 33 -10.19 17.88 1.91
C ASP A 33 -10.16 16.42 1.40
N LEU A 34 -9.79 15.49 2.28
CA LEU A 34 -9.67 14.09 1.91
C LEU A 34 -11.06 13.45 1.84
N THR A 35 -11.44 13.04 0.62
CA THR A 35 -12.64 12.25 0.36
C THR A 35 -12.25 10.90 -0.21
N VAL A 36 -12.52 9.83 0.54
CA VAL A 36 -12.18 8.45 0.14
C VAL A 36 -13.12 7.48 0.85
N ARG A 37 -13.49 6.41 0.15
CA ARG A 37 -14.31 5.31 0.69
C ARG A 37 -13.50 4.02 0.65
N PHE A 38 -13.39 3.35 1.79
CA PHE A 38 -12.80 2.03 1.93
C PHE A 38 -13.90 0.97 1.96
N HIS A 39 -13.81 -0.01 1.07
CA HIS A 39 -14.84 -1.02 0.88
C HIS A 39 -14.73 -2.18 1.88
N PRO A 40 -15.87 -2.81 2.24
CA PRO A 40 -15.87 -4.02 3.07
C PRO A 40 -14.92 -5.11 2.57
N GLY A 41 -13.99 -5.55 3.42
CA GLY A 41 -13.10 -6.70 3.16
C GLY A 41 -11.93 -6.43 2.20
N GLU A 42 -11.78 -5.21 1.70
CA GLU A 42 -10.62 -4.83 0.90
C GLU A 42 -9.39 -4.58 1.80
N LEU A 43 -8.20 -4.81 1.25
CA LEU A 43 -6.95 -4.24 1.76
C LEU A 43 -6.62 -3.03 0.91
N CYS A 44 -6.84 -1.85 1.49
CA CYS A 44 -6.50 -0.59 0.86
C CYS A 44 -5.20 -0.04 1.45
N CYS A 45 -4.27 0.31 0.57
CA CYS A 45 -3.02 0.94 0.97
C CYS A 45 -3.13 2.46 0.89
N LEU A 46 -2.75 3.17 1.95
CA LEU A 46 -2.40 4.59 1.89
C LEU A 46 -0.92 4.69 1.52
N LEU A 47 -0.61 5.24 0.36
CA LEU A 47 0.75 5.33 -0.18
C LEU A 47 1.10 6.79 -0.47
N GLY A 48 2.36 7.17 -0.29
CA GLY A 48 2.84 8.51 -0.64
C GLY A 48 4.12 8.88 0.10
N PRO A 49 4.70 10.06 -0.19
CA PRO A 49 5.95 10.52 0.43
C PRO A 49 5.83 10.64 1.96
N SER A 50 6.97 10.64 2.65
CA SER A 50 7.01 10.96 4.07
C SER A 50 6.38 12.34 4.32
N GLY A 51 5.54 12.44 5.35
CA GLY A 51 4.86 13.68 5.71
C GLY A 51 3.60 14.03 4.91
N CYS A 52 3.17 13.21 3.93
CA CYS A 52 1.96 13.53 3.14
C CYS A 52 0.62 13.28 3.84
N GLY A 53 0.61 12.88 5.13
CA GLY A 53 -0.60 12.76 5.94
C GLY A 53 -1.13 11.34 6.18
N LYS A 54 -0.47 10.28 5.70
CA LYS A 54 -0.96 8.87 5.80
C LYS A 54 -1.28 8.44 7.25
N SER A 55 -0.30 8.54 8.16
CA SER A 55 -0.50 8.17 9.57
C SER A 55 -1.49 9.10 10.27
N THR A 56 -1.56 10.37 9.88
CA THR A 56 -2.58 11.31 10.37
C THR A 56 -3.98 10.86 9.94
N THR A 57 -4.18 10.50 8.67
CA THR A 57 -5.44 9.92 8.17
C THR A 57 -5.83 8.69 8.97
N LEU A 58 -4.88 7.78 9.22
CA LEU A 58 -5.13 6.56 9.99
C LEU A 58 -5.56 6.87 11.44
N ARG A 59 -4.91 7.84 12.09
CA ARG A 59 -5.24 8.30 13.45
C ARG A 59 -6.59 9.02 13.52
N LEU A 60 -6.97 9.77 12.49
CA LEU A 60 -8.28 10.40 12.37
C LEU A 60 -9.39 9.35 12.30
N ILE A 61 -9.19 8.29 11.50
CA ILE A 61 -10.13 7.15 11.41
C ILE A 61 -10.24 6.44 12.76
N ALA A 62 -9.11 6.20 13.43
CA ALA A 62 -9.04 5.58 14.75
C ALA A 62 -9.63 6.44 15.89
N GLY A 63 -9.83 7.74 15.67
CA GLY A 63 -10.25 8.69 16.70
C GLY A 63 -9.15 9.08 17.69
N LEU A 64 -7.90 8.73 17.37
CA LEU A 64 -6.70 9.15 18.10
C LEU A 64 -6.35 10.62 17.80
N GLU A 65 -6.89 11.15 16.71
CA GLU A 65 -6.84 12.56 16.33
C GLU A 65 -8.25 13.02 15.94
N GLN A 66 -8.55 14.32 16.12
CA GLN A 66 -9.84 14.90 15.76
C GLN A 66 -9.73 15.73 14.49
N PRO A 67 -10.64 15.56 13.50
CA PRO A 67 -10.63 16.40 12.31
C PRO A 67 -11.11 17.82 12.64
N ASP A 68 -10.55 18.80 11.94
CA ASP A 68 -10.99 20.20 12.01
C ASP A 68 -12.36 20.34 11.33
N SER A 69 -12.51 19.68 10.17
CA SER A 69 -13.75 19.64 9.37
C SER A 69 -13.92 18.32 8.63
N GLY A 70 -15.09 18.12 8.03
CA GLY A 70 -15.48 16.90 7.34
C GLY A 70 -16.12 15.87 8.26
N THR A 71 -16.43 14.71 7.67
CA THR A 71 -17.12 13.60 8.34
C THR A 71 -16.38 12.29 8.13
N ILE A 72 -16.32 11.48 9.19
CA ILE A 72 -15.82 10.10 9.13
C ILE A 72 -16.96 9.18 9.51
N ARG A 73 -17.31 8.23 8.63
CA ARG A 73 -18.32 7.20 8.90
C ARG A 73 -17.70 5.82 8.91
N ILE A 74 -18.15 4.98 9.84
CA ILE A 74 -17.81 3.56 9.91
C ILE A 74 -19.14 2.80 9.95
N ARG A 75 -19.35 1.87 9.00
CA ARG A 75 -20.63 1.17 8.81
C ARG A 75 -21.82 2.15 8.67
N GLY A 76 -21.60 3.24 7.93
CA GLY A 76 -22.58 4.32 7.74
C GLY A 76 -22.84 5.22 8.96
N ARG A 77 -22.25 4.93 10.13
CA ARG A 77 -22.41 5.75 11.34
C ARG A 77 -21.31 6.81 11.43
N ASP A 78 -21.68 8.08 11.64
CA ASP A 78 -20.70 9.13 11.97
C ASP A 78 -20.02 8.82 13.30
N VAL A 79 -18.69 8.78 13.29
CA VAL A 79 -17.86 8.42 14.45
C VAL A 79 -17.12 9.60 15.06
N ARG A 80 -17.32 10.83 14.58
CA ARG A 80 -16.58 12.02 15.04
C ARG A 80 -16.63 12.18 16.56
N ALA A 81 -17.82 12.07 17.16
CA ALA A 81 -18.03 12.21 18.60
C ALA A 81 -17.64 10.96 19.41
N LEU A 82 -17.31 9.84 18.76
CA LEU A 82 -16.99 8.58 19.43
C LEU A 82 -15.51 8.55 19.83
N PRO A 83 -15.19 8.20 21.09
CA PRO A 83 -13.81 7.93 21.49
C PRO A 83 -13.28 6.68 20.77
N PRO A 84 -11.94 6.50 20.66
CA PRO A 84 -11.32 5.37 19.96
C PRO A 84 -11.92 4.00 20.32
N ARG A 85 -12.13 3.75 21.62
CA ARG A 85 -12.66 2.47 22.14
C ARG A 85 -14.08 2.14 21.66
N GLU A 86 -14.84 3.12 21.19
CA GLU A 86 -16.22 2.95 20.71
C GLU A 86 -16.32 2.85 19.18
N ARG A 87 -15.19 2.98 18.46
CA ARG A 87 -15.12 2.83 17.00
C ARG A 87 -14.93 1.39 16.53
N ASN A 88 -14.68 0.47 17.46
CA ASN A 88 -14.49 -0.97 17.21
C ASN A 88 -13.46 -1.30 16.11
N LEU A 89 -12.33 -0.59 16.12
CA LEU A 89 -11.22 -0.79 15.17
C LEU A 89 -10.02 -1.43 15.86
N GLY A 90 -9.33 -2.31 15.14
CA GLY A 90 -8.00 -2.79 15.52
C GLY A 90 -6.93 -1.83 15.01
N PHE A 91 -5.95 -1.47 15.85
CA PHE A 91 -4.86 -0.59 15.45
C PHE A 91 -3.51 -1.23 15.78
N VAL A 92 -2.63 -1.31 14.79
CA VAL A 92 -1.23 -1.73 14.96
C VAL A 92 -0.33 -0.53 14.67
N PHE A 93 0.36 -0.07 15.71
CA PHE A 93 1.30 1.05 15.64
C PHE A 93 2.62 0.62 14.99
N GLN A 94 3.33 1.60 14.42
CA GLN A 94 4.65 1.41 13.81
C GLN A 94 5.69 0.77 14.76
N ASN A 95 5.67 1.15 16.03
CA ASN A 95 6.54 0.57 17.07
C ASN A 95 5.89 -0.63 17.79
N TYR A 96 4.80 -1.17 17.24
CA TYR A 96 3.92 -2.21 17.80
C TYR A 96 3.20 -1.84 19.10
N ALA A 97 3.72 -0.89 19.87
CA ALA A 97 3.20 -0.45 21.17
C ALA A 97 2.86 -1.63 22.10
N LEU A 98 3.70 -2.67 22.12
CA LEU A 98 3.57 -3.77 23.07
C LEU A 98 3.90 -3.28 24.48
N PHE A 99 3.20 -3.79 25.49
CA PHE A 99 3.43 -3.45 26.88
C PHE A 99 4.60 -4.27 27.41
N PRO A 100 5.78 -3.65 27.68
CA PRO A 100 7.01 -4.40 27.97
C PRO A 100 6.98 -5.09 29.35
N HIS A 101 6.10 -4.66 30.24
CA HIS A 101 5.91 -5.22 31.58
C HIS A 101 4.92 -6.40 31.61
N MET A 102 4.22 -6.67 30.51
CA MET A 102 3.29 -7.79 30.36
C MET A 102 3.96 -8.93 29.61
N ASP A 103 3.50 -10.17 29.83
CA ASP A 103 3.86 -11.28 28.95
C ASP A 103 3.08 -11.20 27.63
N VAL A 104 3.36 -12.11 26.70
CA VAL A 104 2.71 -12.15 25.39
C VAL A 104 1.20 -12.38 25.52
N LEU A 105 0.78 -13.30 26.38
CA LEU A 105 -0.64 -13.62 26.54
C LEU A 105 -1.42 -12.43 27.10
N ASP A 106 -0.88 -11.75 28.10
CA ASP A 106 -1.44 -10.54 28.71
C ASP A 106 -1.49 -9.38 27.73
N ASN A 107 -0.47 -9.23 26.88
CA ASN A 107 -0.49 -8.27 25.78
C ASN A 107 -1.70 -8.50 24.87
N VAL A 108 -1.92 -9.73 24.42
CA VAL A 108 -3.06 -10.08 23.55
C VAL A 108 -4.39 -9.92 24.29
N ALA A 109 -4.47 -10.37 25.55
CA ALA A 109 -5.68 -10.32 26.37
C ALA A 109 -6.11 -8.90 26.77
N TYR A 110 -5.20 -7.91 26.72
CA TYR A 110 -5.44 -6.57 27.24
C TYR A 110 -6.74 -5.91 26.73
N GLY A 111 -6.99 -5.97 25.42
CA GLY A 111 -8.19 -5.39 24.80
C GLY A 111 -9.50 -6.08 25.23
N LEU A 112 -9.43 -7.38 25.51
CA LEU A 112 -10.59 -8.16 25.96
C LEU A 112 -11.00 -7.82 27.39
N ARG A 113 -10.05 -7.52 28.28
CA ARG A 113 -10.32 -7.12 29.68
C ARG A 113 -11.14 -5.83 29.79
N SER A 114 -11.06 -4.98 28.77
CA SER A 114 -11.87 -3.75 28.69
C SER A 114 -13.33 -4.02 28.30
N ARG A 115 -13.68 -5.24 27.85
CA ARG A 115 -15.06 -5.65 27.58
C ARG A 115 -15.71 -6.15 28.86
N ARG A 116 -16.76 -5.44 29.30
CA ARG A 116 -17.41 -5.61 30.61
C ARG A 116 -18.02 -7.01 30.89
N ASN A 117 -18.03 -7.93 29.92
CA ASN A 117 -18.85 -9.15 29.97
C ASN A 117 -18.06 -10.47 29.85
N MET A 118 -16.73 -10.46 29.91
CA MET A 118 -15.92 -11.68 29.82
C MET A 118 -15.23 -12.00 31.15
N GLY A 119 -15.35 -13.24 31.61
CA GLY A 119 -14.56 -13.74 32.74
C GLY A 119 -13.11 -14.03 32.34
N GLU A 120 -12.18 -13.98 33.29
CA GLU A 120 -10.73 -14.13 33.02
C GLU A 120 -10.38 -15.43 32.28
N ALA A 121 -11.05 -16.55 32.58
CA ALA A 121 -10.84 -17.81 31.88
C ALA A 121 -11.19 -17.71 30.38
N ALA A 122 -12.30 -17.06 30.03
CA ALA A 122 -12.71 -16.85 28.65
C ALA A 122 -11.78 -15.87 27.92
N ILE A 123 -11.27 -14.85 28.64
CA ILE A 123 -10.29 -13.90 28.12
C ILE A 123 -8.98 -14.62 27.74
N ARG A 124 -8.46 -15.46 28.65
CA ARG A 124 -7.22 -16.22 28.39
C ARG A 124 -7.40 -17.20 27.24
N ALA A 125 -8.54 -17.90 27.16
CA ALA A 125 -8.84 -18.80 26.04
C ALA A 125 -8.86 -18.05 24.70
N ALA A 126 -9.59 -16.94 24.62
CA ALA A 126 -9.64 -16.12 23.41
C ALA A 126 -8.25 -15.54 23.04
N ALA A 127 -7.43 -15.15 24.02
CA ALA A 127 -6.07 -14.69 23.77
C ALA A 127 -5.15 -15.80 23.22
N LEU A 128 -5.30 -17.05 23.71
CA LEU A 128 -4.60 -18.21 23.15
C LEU A 128 -5.04 -18.50 21.71
N ASP A 129 -6.33 -18.41 21.42
CA ASP A 129 -6.84 -18.53 20.05
C ASP A 129 -6.29 -17.42 19.15
N GLY A 130 -6.18 -16.19 19.68
CA GLY A 130 -5.51 -15.06 19.06
C GLY A 130 -4.07 -15.36 18.65
N LEU A 131 -3.28 -15.94 19.56
CA LEU A 131 -1.92 -16.37 19.28
C LEU A 131 -1.86 -17.50 18.25
N ALA A 132 -2.82 -18.42 18.28
CA ALA A 132 -2.90 -19.50 17.30
C ALA A 132 -3.17 -18.97 15.87
N MET A 133 -4.01 -17.95 15.72
CA MET A 133 -4.29 -17.31 14.42
C MET A 133 -3.02 -16.76 13.76
N VAL A 134 -2.07 -16.28 14.55
CA VAL A 134 -0.80 -15.71 14.07
C VAL A 134 0.39 -16.66 14.22
N ARG A 135 0.14 -17.98 14.39
CA ARG A 135 1.18 -19.02 14.48
C ARG A 135 2.18 -18.81 15.63
N LEU A 136 1.69 -18.36 16.78
CA LEU A 136 2.46 -18.15 18.02
C LEU A 136 1.97 -19.05 19.18
N GLN A 137 1.48 -20.25 18.87
CA GLN A 137 1.11 -21.23 19.91
C GLN A 137 2.30 -21.50 20.83
N GLY A 138 2.08 -21.49 22.14
CA GLY A 138 3.13 -21.73 23.15
C GLY A 138 3.99 -20.51 23.51
N TYR A 139 3.76 -19.33 22.92
CA TYR A 139 4.55 -18.13 23.21
C TYR A 139 4.02 -17.32 24.39
N GLY A 140 2.88 -17.71 24.99
CA GLY A 140 2.13 -16.89 25.94
C GLY A 140 2.93 -16.38 27.14
N GLU A 141 3.84 -17.20 27.68
CA GLU A 141 4.62 -16.85 28.88
C GLU A 141 5.88 -16.02 28.57
N ARG A 142 6.24 -15.87 27.29
CA ARG A 142 7.41 -15.09 26.89
C ARG A 142 7.20 -13.61 27.18
N ARG A 143 8.29 -12.89 27.37
CA ARG A 143 8.35 -11.43 27.48
C ARG A 143 8.62 -10.81 26.12
N VAL A 144 8.19 -9.56 25.96
CA VAL A 144 8.34 -8.81 24.69
C VAL A 144 9.79 -8.74 24.21
N HIS A 145 10.76 -8.60 25.12
CA HIS A 145 12.19 -8.52 24.80
C HIS A 145 12.80 -9.85 24.36
N GLU A 146 12.10 -10.98 24.57
CA GLU A 146 12.52 -12.32 24.13
C GLU A 146 12.05 -12.63 22.70
N LEU A 147 11.30 -11.70 22.08
CA LEU A 147 10.73 -11.87 20.75
C LEU A 147 11.55 -11.13 19.69
N SER A 148 11.72 -11.77 18.53
CA SER A 148 12.16 -11.11 17.29
C SER A 148 11.15 -10.06 16.82
N GLY A 149 11.57 -9.15 15.94
CA GLY A 149 10.69 -8.09 15.41
C GLY A 149 9.42 -8.61 14.73
N GLY A 150 9.52 -9.72 13.98
CA GLY A 150 8.36 -10.35 13.32
C GLY A 150 7.43 -11.06 14.30
N GLU A 151 7.96 -11.64 15.38
CA GLU A 151 7.14 -12.17 16.48
C GLU A 151 6.42 -11.05 17.22
N GLN A 152 7.07 -9.92 17.51
CA GLN A 152 6.43 -8.76 18.13
C GLN A 152 5.29 -8.21 17.27
N GLN A 153 5.50 -8.11 15.95
CA GLN A 153 4.45 -7.71 15.02
C GLN A 153 3.25 -8.66 15.08
N ARG A 154 3.49 -9.97 15.07
CA ARG A 154 2.43 -10.99 15.17
C ARG A 154 1.67 -10.92 16.49
N VAL A 155 2.35 -10.65 17.60
CA VAL A 155 1.68 -10.38 18.89
C VAL A 155 0.81 -9.12 18.82
N ALA A 156 1.28 -8.04 18.20
CA ALA A 156 0.50 -6.82 18.03
C ALA A 156 -0.75 -7.05 17.15
N LEU A 157 -0.60 -7.85 16.10
CA LEU A 157 -1.69 -8.25 15.21
C LEU A 157 -2.72 -9.12 15.94
N ALA A 158 -2.28 -10.12 16.70
CA ALA A 158 -3.16 -10.94 17.54
C ALA A 158 -3.93 -10.07 18.55
N ARG A 159 -3.25 -9.13 19.22
CA ARG A 159 -3.88 -8.18 20.16
C ARG A 159 -4.95 -7.33 19.50
N ALA A 160 -4.72 -6.87 18.27
CA ALA A 160 -5.72 -6.10 17.53
C ALA A 160 -6.92 -6.98 17.14
N LEU A 161 -6.66 -8.18 16.61
CA LEU A 161 -7.67 -9.07 16.04
C LEU A 161 -8.52 -9.80 17.06
N VAL A 162 -7.99 -10.11 18.25
CA VAL A 162 -8.71 -10.90 19.26
C VAL A 162 -10.01 -10.24 19.72
N THR A 163 -10.10 -8.91 19.57
CA THR A 163 -11.32 -8.17 19.86
C THR A 163 -12.41 -8.36 18.79
N GLY A 164 -12.14 -8.99 17.65
CA GLY A 164 -13.10 -9.04 16.54
C GLY A 164 -13.48 -7.65 16.04
N PRO A 165 -12.49 -6.82 15.63
CA PRO A 165 -12.76 -5.46 15.16
C PRO A 165 -13.47 -5.46 13.80
N ASP A 166 -14.18 -4.37 13.51
CA ASP A 166 -14.86 -4.14 12.24
C ASP A 166 -13.88 -3.88 11.08
N ALA A 167 -12.72 -3.32 11.39
CA ALA A 167 -11.61 -3.10 10.46
C ALA A 167 -10.26 -3.04 11.19
N LEU A 168 -9.19 -3.32 10.44
CA LEU A 168 -7.81 -3.31 10.92
C LEU A 168 -7.03 -2.15 10.29
N LEU A 169 -6.38 -1.36 11.13
CA LEU A 169 -5.54 -0.22 10.73
C LEU A 169 -4.07 -0.54 11.04
N LEU A 170 -3.21 -0.48 10.03
CA LEU A 170 -1.78 -0.83 10.14
C LEU A 170 -0.92 0.38 9.77
N ASP A 171 -0.16 0.92 10.71
CA ASP A 171 0.71 2.10 10.51
C ASP A 171 2.16 1.66 10.31
N GLU A 172 2.63 1.58 9.06
CA GLU A 172 3.99 1.16 8.67
C GLU A 172 4.51 -0.11 9.39
N PRO A 173 3.74 -1.22 9.37
CA PRO A 173 3.98 -2.35 10.26
C PRO A 173 5.26 -3.15 9.91
N PHE A 174 5.92 -2.84 8.80
CA PHE A 174 7.14 -3.51 8.33
C PHE A 174 8.39 -2.62 8.34
N SER A 175 8.29 -1.38 8.81
CA SER A 175 9.39 -0.40 8.72
C SER A 175 10.63 -0.82 9.51
N ASN A 176 10.45 -1.59 10.58
CA ASN A 176 11.50 -1.97 11.52
C ASN A 176 12.09 -3.38 11.26
N LEU A 177 11.74 -4.00 10.13
CA LEU A 177 12.15 -5.37 9.78
C LEU A 177 13.24 -5.36 8.71
N ASP A 178 14.11 -6.38 8.71
CA ASP A 178 15.00 -6.61 7.58
C ASP A 178 14.24 -7.11 6.34
N ALA A 179 14.88 -7.08 5.17
CA ALA A 179 14.24 -7.40 3.90
C ALA A 179 13.66 -8.83 3.83
N ARG A 180 14.36 -9.82 4.39
CA ARG A 180 13.91 -11.23 4.34
C ARG A 180 12.71 -11.45 5.24
N LEU A 181 12.75 -10.88 6.44
CA LEU A 181 11.66 -10.97 7.38
C LEU A 181 10.43 -10.19 6.90
N ARG A 182 10.64 -9.01 6.31
CA ARG A 182 9.58 -8.22 5.68
C ARG A 182 8.84 -9.03 4.61
N GLU A 183 9.55 -9.69 3.70
CA GLU A 183 8.93 -10.49 2.64
C GLU A 183 8.09 -11.65 3.20
N ALA A 184 8.62 -12.37 4.19
CA ALA A 184 7.87 -13.42 4.87
C ALA A 184 6.58 -12.87 5.53
N MET A 185 6.70 -11.74 6.23
CA MET A 185 5.57 -11.09 6.92
C MET A 185 4.52 -10.54 5.94
N ARG A 186 4.90 -10.06 4.75
CA ARG A 186 3.98 -9.67 3.68
C ARG A 186 3.10 -10.85 3.27
N GLY A 187 3.73 -12.01 2.99
CA GLY A 187 3.02 -13.23 2.62
C GLY A 187 2.04 -13.71 3.71
N GLU A 188 2.45 -13.66 4.97
CA GLU A 188 1.60 -14.03 6.10
C GLU A 188 0.42 -13.07 6.29
N LEU A 189 0.64 -11.75 6.16
CA LEU A 189 -0.45 -10.77 6.24
C LEU A 189 -1.47 -10.98 5.12
N ALA A 190 -1.00 -11.25 3.90
CA ALA A 190 -1.87 -11.55 2.76
C ALA A 190 -2.71 -12.82 3.00
N GLU A 191 -2.11 -13.88 3.56
CA GLU A 191 -2.83 -15.12 3.92
C GLU A 191 -3.87 -14.86 5.02
N LEU A 192 -3.48 -14.15 6.08
CA LEU A 192 -4.35 -13.83 7.19
C LEU A 192 -5.56 -13.01 6.74
N ARG A 193 -5.32 -11.98 5.92
CA ARG A 193 -6.37 -11.14 5.33
C ARG A 193 -7.33 -11.98 4.49
N ARG A 194 -6.83 -12.82 3.58
CA ARG A 194 -7.68 -13.73 2.77
C ARG A 194 -8.55 -14.64 3.64
N ARG A 195 -8.03 -15.10 4.76
CA ARG A 195 -8.77 -15.96 5.70
C ARG A 195 -9.84 -15.22 6.49
N LEU A 196 -9.58 -13.97 6.89
CA LEU A 196 -10.47 -13.21 7.78
C LEU A 196 -11.47 -12.32 7.05
N GLY A 197 -11.16 -11.86 5.83
CA GLY A 197 -12.01 -10.96 5.06
C GLY A 197 -12.29 -9.61 5.75
N ILE A 198 -11.44 -9.22 6.70
CA ILE A 198 -11.57 -7.96 7.45
C ILE A 198 -11.11 -6.77 6.59
N THR A 199 -11.86 -5.68 6.60
CA THR A 199 -11.42 -4.42 5.96
C THR A 199 -10.10 -3.98 6.58
N THR A 200 -9.09 -3.76 5.76
CA THR A 200 -7.75 -3.41 6.22
C THR A 200 -7.27 -2.13 5.55
N ILE A 201 -6.88 -1.13 6.35
CA ILE A 201 -6.18 0.06 5.85
C ILE A 201 -4.72 -0.05 6.27
N PHE A 202 -3.85 -0.09 5.27
CA PHE A 202 -2.41 -0.30 5.43
C PHE A 202 -1.65 0.95 5.01
N VAL A 203 -0.84 1.52 5.88
CA VAL A 203 0.03 2.66 5.56
C VAL A 203 1.43 2.16 5.27
N THR A 204 1.98 2.58 4.14
CA THR A 204 3.40 2.38 3.82
C THR A 204 3.96 3.53 2.99
N HIS A 205 5.28 3.60 2.94
CA HIS A 205 6.04 4.40 1.98
C HIS A 205 6.73 3.51 0.91
N ASP A 206 6.65 2.18 1.05
CA ASP A 206 7.23 1.19 0.14
C ASP A 206 6.22 0.82 -0.96
N LYS A 207 6.63 1.00 -2.21
CA LYS A 207 5.79 0.73 -3.39
C LYS A 207 5.59 -0.76 -3.62
N GLU A 208 6.61 -1.57 -3.36
CA GLU A 208 6.56 -3.01 -3.52
C GLU A 208 5.54 -3.62 -2.54
N GLU A 209 5.48 -3.10 -1.31
CA GLU A 209 4.44 -3.48 -0.34
C GLU A 209 3.04 -3.16 -0.85
N ALA A 210 2.86 -1.93 -1.35
CA ALA A 210 1.57 -1.50 -1.87
C ALA A 210 1.13 -2.34 -3.08
N PHE A 211 2.05 -2.61 -4.02
CA PHE A 211 1.76 -3.40 -5.21
C PHE A 211 1.51 -4.89 -4.91
N ALA A 212 2.22 -5.47 -3.93
CA ALA A 212 2.09 -6.88 -3.62
C ALA A 212 0.85 -7.22 -2.77
N LEU A 213 0.36 -6.28 -1.95
CA LEU A 213 -0.66 -6.56 -0.93
C LEU A 213 -2.04 -5.95 -1.22
N ALA A 214 -2.06 -4.77 -1.83
CA ALA A 214 -3.27 -3.95 -1.89
C ALA A 214 -4.18 -4.38 -3.03
N ASP A 215 -5.48 -4.44 -2.76
CA ASP A 215 -6.46 -4.45 -3.86
C ASP A 215 -6.55 -3.05 -4.47
N ARG A 216 -6.33 -2.03 -3.64
CA ARG A 216 -6.47 -0.63 -4.02
C ARG A 216 -5.45 0.23 -3.29
N ILE A 217 -4.93 1.21 -3.99
CA ILE A 217 -3.99 2.20 -3.46
C ILE A 217 -4.66 3.56 -3.50
N VAL A 218 -4.56 4.27 -2.39
CA VAL A 218 -4.87 5.68 -2.23
C VAL A 218 -3.53 6.40 -2.20
N LEU A 219 -3.13 6.94 -3.34
CA LEU A 219 -1.91 7.73 -3.46
C LEU A 219 -2.19 9.13 -2.91
N MET A 220 -1.36 9.56 -1.96
CA MET A 220 -1.44 10.86 -1.30
C MET A 220 -0.21 11.70 -1.58
N ARG A 221 -0.44 13.00 -1.76
CA ARG A 221 0.61 14.01 -1.97
C ARG A 221 0.18 15.32 -1.32
N ASP A 222 1.11 16.00 -0.66
CA ASP A 222 0.89 17.37 -0.13
C ASP A 222 -0.43 17.49 0.67
N ALA A 223 -0.66 16.53 1.59
CA ALA A 223 -1.86 16.39 2.42
C ALA A 223 -3.17 16.06 1.69
N ARG A 224 -3.15 15.81 0.38
CA ARG A 224 -4.33 15.58 -0.46
C ARG A 224 -4.32 14.20 -1.10
N LEU A 225 -5.50 13.82 -1.58
CA LEU A 225 -5.66 12.69 -2.49
C LEU A 225 -5.04 13.05 -3.85
N GLU A 226 -4.14 12.20 -4.35
CA GLU A 226 -3.54 12.33 -5.68
C GLU A 226 -4.28 11.45 -6.70
N GLN A 227 -4.40 10.15 -6.41
CA GLN A 227 -5.03 9.16 -7.28
C GLN A 227 -5.48 7.94 -6.47
N VAL A 228 -6.56 7.29 -6.92
CA VAL A 228 -7.06 6.03 -6.33
C VAL A 228 -7.29 5.01 -7.44
N GLY A 229 -6.97 3.74 -7.18
CA GLY A 229 -7.17 2.65 -8.14
C GLY A 229 -6.42 1.38 -7.75
N SER A 230 -6.48 0.35 -8.59
CA SER A 230 -5.69 -0.86 -8.38
C SER A 230 -4.19 -0.58 -8.56
N PRO A 231 -3.30 -1.41 -7.98
CA PRO A 231 -1.86 -1.35 -8.26
C PRO A 231 -1.52 -1.27 -9.75
N GLU A 232 -2.12 -2.14 -10.56
CA GLU A 232 -1.90 -2.24 -12.00
C GLU A 232 -2.37 -0.97 -12.72
N ASP A 233 -3.55 -0.45 -12.37
CA ASP A 233 -4.09 0.78 -12.97
C ASP A 233 -3.24 2.00 -12.64
N LEU A 234 -2.83 2.16 -11.37
CA LEU A 234 -1.99 3.28 -10.95
C LEU A 234 -0.63 3.24 -11.66
N TYR A 235 -0.08 2.04 -11.81
CA TYR A 235 1.21 1.85 -12.44
C TYR A 235 1.16 2.10 -13.95
N ALA A 236 0.18 1.52 -14.64
CA ALA A 236 0.03 1.61 -16.09
C ALA A 236 -0.57 2.95 -16.55
N ARG A 237 -1.47 3.54 -15.77
CA ARG A 237 -2.26 4.73 -16.11
C ARG A 237 -2.20 5.78 -14.99
N PRO A 238 -1.01 6.34 -14.71
CA PRO A 238 -0.89 7.43 -13.73
C PRO A 238 -1.63 8.69 -14.21
N ALA A 239 -2.35 9.34 -13.30
CA ALA A 239 -3.13 10.54 -13.61
C ALA A 239 -2.31 11.83 -13.64
N THR A 240 -1.13 11.84 -13.00
CA THR A 240 -0.28 13.03 -12.84
C THR A 240 1.20 12.68 -13.04
N PRO A 241 2.08 13.65 -13.36
CA PRO A 241 3.50 13.38 -13.53
C PRO A 241 4.14 12.90 -12.23
N PHE A 242 3.61 13.38 -11.10
CA PHE A 242 4.00 12.90 -9.80
C PHE A 242 3.61 11.44 -9.59
N ALA A 243 2.37 11.03 -9.89
CA ALA A 243 1.97 9.63 -9.76
C ALA A 243 2.85 8.73 -10.66
N ALA A 244 3.12 9.17 -11.90
CA ALA A 244 4.00 8.46 -12.82
C ALA A 244 5.40 8.24 -12.23
N ALA A 245 6.04 9.29 -11.73
CA ALA A 245 7.39 9.25 -11.18
C ALA A 245 7.45 8.59 -9.79
N PHE A 246 6.43 8.79 -8.97
CA PHE A 246 6.37 8.26 -7.62
C PHE A 246 6.12 6.76 -7.64
N LEU A 247 5.31 6.21 -8.55
CA LEU A 247 4.99 4.78 -8.58
C LEU A 247 6.07 3.91 -9.22
N GLY A 248 6.97 4.48 -10.03
CA GLY A 248 8.06 3.76 -10.66
C GLY A 248 8.87 4.63 -11.60
N SER A 249 9.96 4.08 -12.13
CA SER A 249 10.70 4.73 -13.21
C SER A 249 9.80 4.92 -14.43
N ALA A 250 10.01 6.01 -15.16
CA ALA A 250 9.27 6.32 -16.38
C ALA A 250 10.09 7.22 -17.28
N ASN A 251 10.11 6.88 -18.57
CA ASN A 251 10.53 7.78 -19.62
C ASN A 251 9.43 8.82 -19.84
N ARG A 252 9.82 10.09 -19.90
CA ARG A 252 8.92 11.21 -20.20
C ARG A 252 9.37 11.82 -21.51
N ILE A 253 8.57 11.62 -22.54
CA ILE A 253 8.87 12.08 -23.88
C ILE A 253 7.85 13.17 -24.24
N PRO A 254 8.26 14.39 -24.59
CA PRO A 254 7.32 15.43 -24.99
C PRO A 254 6.45 14.95 -26.15
N ARG A 255 5.12 15.13 -26.05
CA ARG A 255 4.18 14.70 -27.11
C ARG A 255 4.53 15.26 -28.49
N ALA A 256 5.14 16.44 -28.54
CA ALA A 256 5.57 17.10 -29.77
C ALA A 256 6.69 16.36 -30.52
N VAL A 257 7.50 15.55 -29.82
CA VAL A 257 8.60 14.77 -30.42
C VAL A 257 8.33 13.26 -30.38
N TRP A 258 7.09 12.86 -30.04
CA TRP A 258 6.68 11.47 -30.02
C TRP A 258 6.63 10.90 -31.46
N PRO A 259 7.25 9.75 -31.73
CA PRO A 259 7.32 9.20 -33.08
C PRO A 259 6.03 8.46 -33.44
N ASP A 260 4.97 9.22 -33.72
CA ASP A 260 3.68 8.70 -34.16
C ASP A 260 3.87 7.77 -35.39
N GLY A 261 3.35 6.54 -35.30
CA GLY A 261 3.43 5.54 -36.38
C GLY A 261 4.64 4.62 -36.34
N GLU A 262 5.74 4.99 -35.66
CA GLU A 262 6.85 4.05 -35.36
C GLU A 262 6.52 3.24 -34.10
N TRP A 263 5.97 3.91 -33.09
CA TRP A 263 5.54 3.30 -31.84
C TRP A 263 4.02 3.27 -31.79
N SER A 264 3.44 2.07 -31.75
CA SER A 264 1.99 1.89 -31.66
C SER A 264 1.49 2.29 -30.27
N ALA A 265 0.27 2.87 -30.24
CA ALA A 265 -0.50 3.55 -29.18
C ALA A 265 0.28 4.38 -28.13
N PRO A 266 -0.04 5.68 -27.96
CA PRO A 266 0.62 6.45 -26.92
C PRO A 266 0.21 5.88 -25.55
N PRO A 267 1.16 5.58 -24.65
CA PRO A 267 0.82 5.34 -23.26
C PRO A 267 0.22 6.62 -22.64
N ALA A 268 -0.22 6.54 -21.39
CA ALA A 268 -0.81 7.66 -20.66
C ALA A 268 -0.08 8.98 -20.95
N VAL A 269 -0.81 9.96 -21.50
CA VAL A 269 -0.31 11.31 -21.74
C VAL A 269 -0.66 12.15 -20.53
N VAL A 270 0.36 12.72 -19.89
CA VAL A 270 0.21 13.47 -18.65
C VAL A 270 0.98 14.77 -18.79
N ASP A 271 0.29 15.90 -18.66
CA ASP A 271 0.85 17.26 -18.84
C ASP A 271 1.66 17.41 -20.15
N GLY A 272 1.14 16.86 -21.25
CA GLY A 272 1.78 16.93 -22.57
C GLY A 272 3.03 16.05 -22.72
N GLN A 273 3.33 15.21 -21.72
CA GLN A 273 4.39 14.20 -21.77
C GLN A 273 3.78 12.82 -21.98
N VAL A 274 4.34 12.06 -22.91
CA VAL A 274 4.06 10.65 -23.08
C VAL A 274 4.89 9.88 -22.07
N VAL A 275 4.22 9.10 -21.20
CA VAL A 275 4.86 8.38 -20.10
C VAL A 275 5.05 6.92 -20.48
N VAL A 276 6.29 6.49 -20.75
CA VAL A 276 6.60 5.08 -21.10
C VAL A 276 7.36 4.42 -19.96
N ARG A 277 6.87 3.29 -19.45
CA ARG A 277 7.60 2.50 -18.46
C ARG A 277 8.84 1.84 -19.09
N PRO A 278 10.03 1.86 -18.45
CA PRO A 278 11.25 1.30 -19.04
C PRO A 278 11.15 -0.17 -19.46
N GLU A 279 10.42 -0.98 -18.71
CA GLU A 279 10.17 -2.39 -19.03
C GLU A 279 9.24 -2.60 -20.24
N ARG A 280 8.59 -1.54 -20.73
CA ARG A 280 7.86 -1.54 -22.00
C ARG A 280 8.73 -1.16 -23.20
N VAL A 281 9.96 -0.69 -22.97
CA VAL A 281 10.90 -0.33 -24.03
C VAL A 281 11.74 -1.56 -24.37
N LEU A 282 11.57 -2.09 -25.57
CA LEU A 282 12.30 -3.26 -26.05
C LEU A 282 13.30 -2.85 -27.14
N PRO A 283 14.60 -2.77 -26.83
CA PRO A 283 15.62 -2.66 -27.86
C PRO A 283 15.69 -3.97 -28.66
N GLU A 284 15.83 -3.85 -29.97
CA GLU A 284 15.98 -4.96 -30.92
C GLU A 284 17.24 -4.73 -31.77
N ARG A 285 17.99 -5.80 -32.04
CA ARG A 285 19.22 -5.70 -32.84
C ARG A 285 18.87 -5.23 -34.25
N ALA A 286 19.32 -4.04 -34.60
CA ALA A 286 19.13 -3.46 -35.92
C ALA A 286 20.40 -2.69 -36.30
N PRO A 287 21.31 -3.30 -37.08
CA PRO A 287 22.46 -2.58 -37.63
C PRO A 287 21.98 -1.34 -38.40
N GLY A 288 22.34 -0.15 -37.94
CA GLY A 288 21.86 1.12 -38.49
C GLY A 288 20.52 1.63 -37.94
N GLY A 289 19.92 0.94 -36.97
CA GLY A 289 18.71 1.39 -36.26
C GLY A 289 18.91 2.74 -35.58
N PRO A 290 17.84 3.54 -35.36
CA PRO A 290 17.94 4.95 -35.02
C PRO A 290 18.54 5.23 -33.63
N PHE A 291 18.52 4.25 -32.72
CA PHE A 291 19.02 4.40 -31.36
C PHE A 291 20.43 3.82 -31.19
N THR A 292 21.23 4.47 -30.34
CA THR A 292 22.53 3.98 -29.88
C THR A 292 22.43 3.64 -28.40
N VAL A 293 22.96 2.48 -28.00
CA VAL A 293 23.08 2.12 -26.58
C VAL A 293 24.21 2.97 -25.96
N VAL A 294 23.87 3.85 -25.04
CA VAL A 294 24.86 4.70 -24.33
C VAL A 294 25.38 3.99 -23.10
N GLU A 295 24.48 3.31 -22.39
CA GLU A 295 24.79 2.66 -21.12
C GLU A 295 24.11 1.29 -21.02
N ALA A 296 24.80 0.34 -20.38
CA ALA A 296 24.28 -0.97 -20.03
C ALA A 296 24.73 -1.36 -18.62
N GLN A 297 23.79 -1.49 -17.68
CA GLN A 297 24.05 -1.82 -16.28
C GLN A 297 23.26 -3.06 -15.85
N PHE A 298 23.94 -4.03 -15.25
CA PHE A 298 23.29 -5.23 -14.71
C PHE A 298 22.69 -4.92 -13.33
N MET A 299 21.38 -5.12 -13.18
CA MET A 299 20.62 -4.80 -11.97
C MET A 299 20.17 -6.04 -11.18
N GLY A 300 20.61 -7.25 -11.59
CA GLY A 300 20.14 -8.52 -11.04
C GLY A 300 19.10 -9.18 -11.94
N PRO A 301 17.78 -9.01 -11.69
CA PRO A 301 16.74 -9.63 -12.51
C PRO A 301 16.59 -9.01 -13.91
N TYR A 302 17.09 -7.79 -14.11
CA TYR A 302 17.07 -7.09 -15.40
C TYR A 302 18.39 -6.35 -15.67
N VAL A 303 18.53 -5.86 -16.90
CA VAL A 303 19.58 -4.96 -17.34
C VAL A 303 18.94 -3.64 -17.68
N ARG A 304 19.48 -2.56 -17.11
CA ARG A 304 19.10 -1.20 -17.44
C ARG A 304 19.94 -0.73 -18.62
N TYR A 305 19.26 -0.30 -19.68
CA TYR A 305 19.86 0.32 -20.85
C TYR A 305 19.44 1.79 -20.93
N VAL A 306 20.36 2.66 -21.36
CA VAL A 306 20.06 4.03 -21.77
C VAL A 306 20.27 4.12 -23.27
N LEU A 307 19.24 4.56 -23.99
CA LEU A 307 19.18 4.60 -25.45
C LEU A 307 19.08 6.05 -25.92
N HIS A 308 20.03 6.48 -26.75
CA HIS A 308 20.03 7.81 -27.36
C HIS A 308 19.54 7.73 -28.79
N ARG A 309 18.65 8.65 -29.20
CA ARG A 309 18.13 8.71 -30.58
C ARG A 309 18.99 9.68 -31.41
N GLU A 310 19.74 9.14 -32.38
CA GLU A 310 20.69 9.95 -33.17
C GLU A 310 20.02 10.83 -34.25
N ASP A 311 18.88 10.38 -34.78
CA ASP A 311 18.23 10.99 -35.95
C ASP A 311 17.20 12.08 -35.60
N ALA A 312 17.00 12.35 -34.31
CA ALA A 312 16.01 13.30 -33.82
C ALA A 312 16.59 14.20 -32.70
N PRO A 313 17.27 15.31 -33.05
CA PRO A 313 17.78 16.27 -32.07
C PRO A 313 16.66 16.80 -31.16
N GLY A 314 16.86 16.71 -29.84
CA GLY A 314 15.86 17.11 -28.84
C GLY A 314 14.93 15.98 -28.36
N PHE A 315 15.04 14.78 -28.94
CA PHE A 315 14.45 13.58 -28.36
C PHE A 315 15.22 13.18 -27.09
N PRO A 316 14.56 12.95 -25.94
CA PRO A 316 15.27 12.60 -24.71
C PRO A 316 15.80 11.17 -24.77
N ASP A 317 16.84 10.89 -23.98
CA ASP A 317 17.30 9.52 -23.78
C ASP A 317 16.17 8.67 -23.18
N VAL A 318 16.11 7.42 -23.62
CA VAL A 318 15.09 6.46 -23.20
C VAL A 318 15.74 5.33 -22.44
N GLU A 319 15.22 5.08 -21.25
CA GLU A 319 15.60 3.96 -20.41
C GLU A 319 14.80 2.71 -20.77
N ALA A 320 15.48 1.57 -20.86
CA ALA A 320 14.87 0.26 -21.08
C ALA A 320 15.29 -0.74 -20.00
N HIS A 321 14.34 -1.50 -19.44
CA HIS A 321 14.60 -2.55 -18.45
C HIS A 321 14.31 -3.91 -19.09
N CYS A 322 15.36 -4.61 -19.52
CA CYS A 322 15.21 -5.90 -20.20
C CYS A 322 15.57 -7.06 -19.25
N PRO A 323 14.88 -8.21 -19.32
CA PRO A 323 15.22 -9.38 -18.52
C PRO A 323 16.70 -9.76 -18.60
N ALA A 324 17.31 -10.09 -17.47
CA ALA A 324 18.74 -10.38 -17.38
C ALA A 324 19.20 -11.54 -18.28
N PHE A 325 18.33 -12.53 -18.51
CA PHE A 325 18.65 -13.70 -19.33
C PHE A 325 18.11 -13.60 -20.77
N GLY A 326 17.83 -12.38 -21.24
CA GLY A 326 17.44 -12.08 -22.63
C GLY A 326 18.62 -11.63 -23.52
N PRO A 327 18.32 -11.13 -24.73
CA PRO A 327 19.31 -10.50 -25.60
C PRO A 327 20.07 -9.37 -24.88
N ARG A 328 21.39 -9.32 -25.08
CA ARG A 328 22.26 -8.28 -24.50
C ARG A 328 22.76 -7.33 -25.57
N PHE A 329 22.86 -6.06 -25.21
CA PHE A 329 23.39 -5.00 -26.08
C PHE A 329 24.56 -4.32 -25.37
N ALA A 330 25.68 -4.12 -26.07
CA ALA A 330 26.82 -3.38 -25.56
C ALA A 330 26.70 -1.87 -25.86
N PRO A 331 27.31 -1.01 -25.01
CA PRO A 331 27.47 0.41 -25.35
C PRO A 331 28.09 0.61 -26.73
N GLY A 332 27.55 1.54 -27.52
CA GLY A 332 27.91 1.81 -28.91
C GLY A 332 27.16 0.99 -29.95
N GLU A 333 26.41 -0.06 -29.56
CA GLU A 333 25.57 -0.80 -30.50
C GLU A 333 24.38 0.04 -30.98
N ARG A 334 24.03 -0.12 -32.27
CA ARG A 334 22.84 0.47 -32.88
C ARG A 334 21.65 -0.48 -32.76
N VAL A 335 20.51 0.03 -32.32
CA VAL A 335 19.28 -0.74 -32.07
C VAL A 335 18.05 -0.01 -32.62
N ALA A 336 17.01 -0.79 -32.91
CA ALA A 336 15.65 -0.27 -33.05
C ALA A 336 14.94 -0.40 -31.70
N VAL A 337 13.91 0.40 -31.47
CA VAL A 337 13.09 0.32 -30.26
C VAL A 337 11.67 -0.02 -30.64
N ARG A 338 11.13 -1.06 -30.00
CA ARG A 338 9.71 -1.41 -30.03
C ARG A 338 9.10 -1.20 -28.65
N LEU A 339 7.84 -0.75 -28.60
CA LEU A 339 7.10 -0.69 -27.35
C LEU A 339 6.21 -1.92 -27.15
N LEU A 340 6.19 -2.45 -25.94
CA LEU A 340 5.16 -3.37 -25.49
C LEU A 340 3.89 -2.58 -25.20
N LEU A 341 2.85 -2.90 -25.95
CA LEU A 341 1.51 -2.39 -25.71
C LEU A 341 0.77 -3.23 -24.69
N ASP A 342 -0.13 -2.57 -23.95
CA ASP A 342 -1.15 -3.27 -23.17
C ASP A 342 -2.02 -4.07 -24.15
N SER A 343 -2.12 -5.38 -23.93
CA SER A 343 -3.04 -6.24 -24.66
C SER A 343 -4.47 -6.06 -24.12
N THR A 344 -4.98 -4.83 -24.10
CA THR A 344 -6.37 -4.52 -23.74
C THR A 344 -6.77 -3.17 -24.33
N ALA A 345 -7.48 -3.23 -25.46
CA ALA A 345 -8.45 -2.22 -25.87
C ALA A 345 -9.84 -2.69 -25.44
#